data_AF-A0A4D7JJB5-F1
#
_entry.id   AF-A0A4D7JJB5-F1
#
_cell.length_a   1.000
_cell.length_b   1.000
_cell.length_c   1.000
_cell.angle_alpha   90.00
_cell.angle_beta   90.00
_cell.angle_gamma   90.00
#
_symmetry.space_group_name_H-M   'P 1'
#
loop_
_entity.id
_entity.type
_entity.pdbx_description
1 polymer ?
#
loop_
_entity_poly.entity_id
_entity_poly.type
_entity_poly.pdbx_seq_one_letter_code
_entity_poly.pdbx_strand_id
1 'polypeptide(L)'
;MIKKSFILVFFLFGFNSLFSQISWETNLKVAQVKAIEKDQLILVDFWAIWCGPCKKMDKQLWERPEMKKLSENFVALKIDIDQYPNIARAYNVTSIPRVMIITASEEVIWEKNGFLMPESYIEILKQIPPSLNGLNKKMVTNAGEENPNSSFEIGMGFQKLAISTKSDFGMKFINISNSYFKEVEKKLMILIY
;
A
#
# COMPACT_ATOMS: atom_id res chain seq x y z
N MET A 1 -30.05 47.65 -42.99
CA MET A 1 -30.50 46.40 -42.35
C MET A 1 -29.29 45.67 -41.77
N ILE A 2 -29.01 45.87 -40.49
CA ILE A 2 -27.86 45.29 -39.78
C ILE A 2 -28.27 43.91 -39.28
N LYS A 3 -27.82 42.83 -39.94
CA LYS A 3 -27.95 41.48 -39.40
C LYS A 3 -26.91 41.30 -38.30
N LYS A 4 -27.34 41.38 -37.05
CA LYS A 4 -26.58 40.95 -35.88
C LYS A 4 -26.35 39.44 -36.00
N SER A 5 -25.22 39.04 -36.57
CA SER A 5 -24.81 37.63 -36.56
C SER A 5 -24.12 37.36 -35.24
N PHE A 6 -24.85 36.63 -34.39
CA PHE A 6 -24.46 36.16 -33.07
C PHE A 6 -23.11 35.43 -33.17
N ILE A 7 -22.09 35.92 -32.49
CA ILE A 7 -20.83 35.20 -32.29
C ILE A 7 -21.18 34.03 -31.36
N LEU A 8 -21.42 32.87 -31.95
CA LEU A 8 -21.49 31.62 -31.21
C LEU A 8 -20.06 31.13 -31.03
N VAL A 9 -19.36 31.71 -30.04
CA VAL A 9 -18.13 31.09 -29.51
C VAL A 9 -18.61 29.79 -28.89
N PHE A 10 -18.60 28.71 -29.69
CA PHE A 10 -18.62 27.35 -29.19
C PHE A 10 -17.34 27.23 -28.36
N PHE A 11 -17.46 27.55 -27.08
CA PHE A 11 -16.46 27.24 -26.10
C PHE A 11 -16.48 25.72 -26.02
N LEU A 12 -15.72 25.08 -26.91
CA LEU A 12 -15.21 23.73 -26.75
C LEU A 12 -14.25 23.78 -25.55
N PHE A 13 -14.78 24.10 -24.37
CA PHE A 13 -14.29 23.49 -23.16
C PHE A 13 -14.56 22.01 -23.36
N GLY A 14 -13.60 21.35 -24.00
CA GLY A 14 -13.44 19.92 -23.89
C GLY A 14 -13.45 19.65 -22.39
N PHE A 15 -14.59 19.17 -21.91
CA PHE A 15 -14.70 18.62 -20.58
C PHE A 15 -13.89 17.33 -20.66
N ASN A 16 -12.57 17.47 -20.58
CA ASN A 16 -11.66 16.36 -20.42
C ASN A 16 -12.13 15.70 -19.14
N SER A 17 -12.84 14.61 -19.31
CA SER A 17 -13.20 13.64 -18.29
C SER A 17 -11.90 13.14 -17.67
N LEU A 18 -11.33 13.94 -16.76
CA LEU A 18 -10.17 13.64 -15.91
C LEU A 18 -10.60 12.62 -14.85
N PHE A 19 -11.13 11.48 -15.27
CA PHE A 19 -11.16 10.32 -14.39
C PHE A 19 -9.79 9.67 -14.46
N SER A 20 -8.85 10.20 -13.65
CA SER A 20 -7.58 9.51 -13.39
C SER A 20 -7.87 8.09 -12.89
N GLN A 21 -7.17 7.09 -13.44
CA GLN A 21 -7.21 5.71 -12.97
C GLN A 21 -6.12 5.53 -11.91
N ILE A 22 -6.30 4.60 -10.97
CA ILE A 22 -5.22 4.20 -10.07
C ILE A 22 -4.03 3.71 -10.90
N SER A 23 -2.85 4.30 -10.68
CA SER A 23 -1.62 3.93 -11.38
C SER A 23 -1.03 2.66 -10.77
N TRP A 24 -1.53 1.50 -11.20
CA TRP A 24 -1.08 0.20 -10.72
C TRP A 24 0.30 -0.18 -11.30
N GLU A 25 1.22 -0.54 -10.43
CA GLU A 25 2.41 -1.32 -10.79
C GLU A 25 2.05 -2.81 -10.93
N THR A 26 2.84 -3.56 -11.70
CA THR A 26 2.73 -5.02 -11.78
C THR A 26 4.00 -5.73 -11.30
N ASN A 27 5.06 -4.97 -11.00
CA ASN A 27 6.34 -5.49 -10.56
C ASN A 27 6.59 -5.08 -9.11
N LEU A 28 6.76 -6.08 -8.23
CA LEU A 28 7.00 -5.87 -6.80
C LEU A 28 8.25 -5.02 -6.53
N LYS A 29 9.35 -5.22 -7.25
CA LYS A 29 10.58 -4.44 -7.05
C LYS A 29 10.41 -2.98 -7.43
N VAL A 30 9.68 -2.69 -8.51
CA VAL A 30 9.36 -1.31 -8.89
C VAL A 30 8.48 -0.66 -7.82
N ALA A 31 7.47 -1.37 -7.31
CA ALA A 31 6.62 -0.86 -6.23
C ALA A 31 7.43 -0.59 -4.96
N GLN A 32 8.38 -1.46 -4.59
CA GLN A 32 9.26 -1.27 -3.45
C GLN A 32 10.14 -0.01 -3.60
N VAL A 33 10.76 0.20 -4.77
CA VAL A 33 11.55 1.41 -5.03
C VAL A 33 10.69 2.67 -4.89
N LYS A 34 9.50 2.70 -5.50
CA LYS A 34 8.58 3.84 -5.39
C LYS A 34 8.12 4.06 -3.95
N ALA A 35 7.90 2.99 -3.18
CA ALA A 35 7.50 3.07 -1.77
C ALA A 35 8.59 3.67 -0.89
N ILE A 36 9.86 3.41 -1.21
CA ILE A 36 11.02 4.04 -0.55
C ILE A 36 11.11 5.51 -0.93
N GLU A 37 11.02 5.84 -2.22
CA GLU A 37 11.14 7.22 -2.73
C GLU A 37 10.04 8.14 -2.22
N LYS A 38 8.80 7.64 -2.18
CA LYS A 38 7.63 8.39 -1.71
C LYS A 38 7.38 8.25 -0.22
N ASP A 39 8.12 7.37 0.46
CA ASP A 39 7.90 6.96 1.85
C ASP A 39 6.45 6.50 2.15
N GLN A 40 5.85 5.80 1.19
CA GLN A 40 4.46 5.31 1.25
C GLN A 40 4.40 3.80 1.46
N LEU A 41 3.31 3.32 2.04
CA LEU A 41 3.00 1.90 2.06
C LEU A 41 2.58 1.40 0.66
N ILE A 42 2.69 0.10 0.44
CA ILE A 42 2.26 -0.55 -0.81
C ILE A 42 0.88 -1.16 -0.60
N LEU A 43 -0.09 -0.76 -1.43
CA LEU A 43 -1.41 -1.40 -1.54
C LEU A 43 -1.33 -2.49 -2.60
N VAL A 44 -1.39 -3.75 -2.18
CA VAL A 44 -1.30 -4.92 -3.07
C VAL A 44 -2.69 -5.50 -3.32
N ASP A 45 -3.06 -5.71 -4.58
CA ASP A 45 -4.25 -6.45 -5.01
C ASP A 45 -3.86 -7.71 -5.79
N PHE A 46 -4.07 -8.89 -5.19
CA PHE A 46 -3.88 -10.18 -5.84
C PHE A 46 -5.16 -10.61 -6.55
N TRP A 47 -5.06 -10.89 -7.84
CA TRP A 47 -6.20 -11.15 -8.72
C TRP A 47 -5.86 -12.17 -9.83
N ALA A 48 -6.85 -12.50 -10.67
CA ALA A 48 -6.67 -13.27 -11.90
C ALA A 48 -7.75 -12.93 -12.94
N ILE A 49 -7.49 -13.21 -14.22
CA ILE A 49 -8.43 -12.93 -15.32
C ILE A 49 -9.76 -13.70 -15.18
N TRP A 50 -9.72 -14.93 -14.69
CA TRP A 50 -10.91 -15.77 -14.49
C TRP A 50 -11.67 -15.44 -13.20
N CYS A 51 -11.13 -14.57 -12.34
CA CYS A 51 -11.73 -14.24 -11.06
C CYS A 51 -12.91 -13.25 -11.21
N GLY A 52 -14.12 -13.78 -11.21
CA GLY A 52 -15.37 -12.99 -11.22
C GLY A 52 -15.46 -11.96 -10.07
N PRO A 53 -15.23 -12.37 -8.80
CA PRO A 53 -15.24 -11.43 -7.66
C PRO A 53 -14.19 -10.30 -7.78
N CYS A 54 -13.01 -10.57 -8.35
CA CYS A 54 -11.98 -9.55 -8.58
C CYS A 54 -12.47 -8.49 -9.57
N LYS A 55 -13.10 -8.91 -10.69
CA LYS A 55 -13.71 -7.98 -11.65
C LYS A 55 -14.80 -7.11 -11.03
N LYS A 56 -15.57 -7.65 -10.08
CA LYS A 56 -16.56 -6.89 -9.33
C LYS A 56 -15.88 -5.88 -8.41
N MET A 57 -14.79 -6.27 -7.74
CA MET A 57 -14.00 -5.37 -6.89
C MET A 57 -13.41 -4.21 -7.69
N ASP A 58 -12.85 -4.47 -8.87
CA ASP A 58 -12.32 -3.43 -9.76
C ASP A 58 -13.36 -2.33 -10.04
N LYS A 59 -14.56 -2.74 -10.45
CA LYS A 59 -15.65 -1.82 -10.80
C LYS A 59 -16.26 -1.11 -9.59
N GLN A 60 -16.44 -1.82 -8.48
CA GLN A 60 -17.20 -1.31 -7.34
C GLN A 60 -16.35 -0.59 -6.31
N LEU A 61 -15.04 -0.86 -6.24
CA LEU A 61 -14.11 -0.28 -5.27
C LEU A 61 -13.06 0.59 -5.97
N TRP A 62 -12.20 0.00 -6.82
CA TRP A 62 -11.03 0.70 -7.36
C TRP A 62 -11.38 1.81 -8.36
N GLU A 63 -12.51 1.71 -9.06
CA GLU A 63 -12.98 2.76 -9.96
C GLU A 63 -13.65 3.95 -9.23
N ARG A 64 -13.95 3.83 -7.92
CA ARG A 64 -14.61 4.91 -7.16
C ARG A 64 -13.71 6.14 -7.03
N PRO A 65 -14.23 7.37 -7.24
CA PRO A 65 -13.44 8.60 -7.11
C PRO A 65 -12.75 8.75 -5.75
N GLU A 66 -13.44 8.43 -4.66
CA GLU A 66 -12.87 8.51 -3.31
C GLU A 66 -11.73 7.51 -3.11
N MET A 67 -11.88 6.28 -3.61
CA MET A 67 -10.82 5.27 -3.53
C MET A 67 -9.63 5.65 -4.40
N LYS A 68 -9.85 6.22 -5.60
CA LYS A 68 -8.77 6.75 -6.44
C LYS A 68 -7.94 7.79 -5.69
N LYS A 69 -8.60 8.78 -5.09
CA LYS A 69 -7.93 9.81 -4.29
C LYS A 69 -7.21 9.21 -3.09
N LEU A 70 -7.84 8.29 -2.37
CA LEU A 70 -7.24 7.63 -1.22
C LEU A 70 -6.02 6.77 -1.60
N SER A 71 -6.05 6.13 -2.77
CA SER A 71 -4.96 5.32 -3.28
C SER A 71 -3.68 6.13 -3.58
N GLU A 72 -3.78 7.45 -3.74
CA GLU A 72 -2.61 8.33 -3.90
C GLU A 72 -1.70 8.35 -2.66
N ASN A 73 -2.22 7.94 -1.49
CA ASN A 73 -1.43 7.76 -0.26
C ASN A 73 -0.62 6.45 -0.24
N PHE A 74 -0.76 5.61 -1.27
CA PHE A 74 -0.12 4.31 -1.37
C PHE A 74 0.59 4.17 -2.72
N VAL A 75 1.59 3.30 -2.76
CA VAL A 75 2.05 2.74 -4.02
C VAL A 75 1.14 1.57 -4.37
N ALA A 76 0.35 1.71 -5.43
CA ALA A 76 -0.58 0.67 -5.86
C ALA A 76 0.15 -0.42 -6.65
N LEU A 77 0.01 -1.68 -6.23
CA LEU A 77 0.59 -2.86 -6.87
C LEU A 77 -0.52 -3.88 -7.13
N LYS A 78 -0.62 -4.37 -8.36
CA LYS A 78 -1.60 -5.38 -8.75
C LYS A 78 -0.89 -6.60 -9.30
N ILE A 79 -1.08 -7.75 -8.67
CA ILE A 79 -0.38 -9.00 -8.99
C ILE A 79 -1.37 -10.02 -9.54
N ASP A 80 -1.18 -10.39 -10.80
CA ASP A 80 -1.85 -11.56 -11.38
C ASP A 80 -1.18 -12.84 -10.87
N ILE A 81 -1.93 -13.69 -10.18
CA ILE A 81 -1.41 -14.91 -9.56
C ILE A 81 -0.98 -15.98 -10.57
N ASP A 82 -1.52 -15.95 -11.80
CA ASP A 82 -1.16 -16.88 -12.87
C ASP A 82 0.17 -16.45 -13.52
N GLN A 83 0.41 -15.14 -13.62
CA GLN A 83 1.67 -14.59 -14.15
C GLN A 83 2.81 -14.65 -13.12
N TYR A 84 2.49 -14.46 -11.83
CA TYR A 84 3.49 -14.42 -10.75
C TYR A 84 3.20 -15.46 -9.64
N PRO A 85 3.16 -16.77 -9.97
CA PRO A 85 2.78 -17.82 -9.01
C PRO A 85 3.77 -17.95 -7.84
N ASN A 86 5.04 -17.62 -8.06
CA ASN A 86 6.05 -17.62 -6.99
C ASN A 86 5.83 -16.49 -5.98
N ILE A 87 5.43 -15.30 -6.44
CA ILE A 87 5.07 -14.18 -5.56
C ILE A 87 3.80 -14.54 -4.80
N ALA A 88 2.76 -15.02 -5.49
CA ALA A 88 1.52 -15.47 -4.86
C ALA A 88 1.79 -16.51 -3.75
N ARG A 89 2.68 -17.48 -4.01
CA ARG A 89 3.10 -18.47 -3.00
C ARG A 89 3.87 -17.84 -1.83
N ALA A 90 4.81 -16.94 -2.10
CA ALA A 90 5.58 -16.26 -1.04
C ALA A 90 4.67 -15.46 -0.08
N TYR A 91 3.61 -14.85 -0.60
CA TYR A 91 2.59 -14.16 0.19
C TYR A 91 1.47 -15.08 0.71
N ASN A 92 1.61 -16.40 0.56
CA ASN A 92 0.63 -17.41 0.95
C ASN A 92 -0.79 -17.15 0.41
N VAL A 93 -0.92 -16.68 -0.83
CA VAL A 93 -2.21 -16.39 -1.47
C VAL A 93 -2.94 -17.70 -1.78
N THR A 94 -3.96 -18.00 -0.98
CA THR A 94 -4.79 -19.22 -1.12
C THR A 94 -6.17 -18.95 -1.73
N SER A 95 -6.59 -17.69 -1.80
CA SER A 95 -7.85 -17.26 -2.41
C SER A 95 -7.72 -15.83 -2.94
N ILE A 96 -8.55 -15.48 -3.93
CA ILE A 96 -8.61 -14.15 -4.54
C ILE A 96 -10.06 -13.64 -4.65
N PRO A 97 -10.30 -12.31 -4.59
CA PRO A 97 -9.30 -11.25 -4.40
C PRO A 97 -8.67 -11.30 -3.01
N ARG A 98 -7.39 -10.91 -2.91
CA ARG A 98 -6.72 -10.67 -1.63
C ARG A 98 -6.03 -9.32 -1.69
N VAL A 99 -6.32 -8.48 -0.71
CA VAL A 99 -5.73 -7.15 -0.60
C VAL A 99 -4.79 -7.10 0.59
N MET A 100 -3.62 -6.49 0.44
CA MET A 100 -2.66 -6.31 1.51
C MET A 100 -2.12 -4.87 1.53
N ILE A 101 -1.82 -4.36 2.72
CA ILE A 101 -0.99 -3.17 2.91
C ILE A 101 0.33 -3.63 3.51
N ILE A 102 1.43 -3.35 2.82
CA ILE A 102 2.77 -3.77 3.24
C ILE A 102 3.77 -2.62 3.20
N THR A 103 4.85 -2.74 3.95
CA THR A 103 6.00 -1.84 3.83
C THR A 103 6.84 -2.18 2.60
N ALA A 104 7.81 -1.33 2.26
CA ALA A 104 8.79 -1.64 1.21
C ALA A 104 9.66 -2.88 1.55
N SER A 105 9.82 -3.18 2.84
CA SER A 105 10.48 -4.40 3.35
C SER A 105 9.52 -5.57 3.55
N GLU A 106 8.28 -5.47 3.04
CA GLU A 106 7.28 -6.53 3.02
C GLU A 106 6.65 -6.87 4.40
N GLU A 107 6.84 -6.02 5.42
CA GLU A 107 6.11 -6.14 6.68
C GLU A 107 4.61 -5.90 6.43
N VAL A 108 3.78 -6.87 6.82
CA VAL A 108 2.33 -6.80 6.60
C VAL A 108 1.68 -5.90 7.64
N ILE A 109 1.13 -4.77 7.23
CA ILE A 109 0.37 -3.84 8.07
C ILE A 109 -1.10 -4.25 8.13
N TRP A 110 -1.67 -4.64 7.00
CA TRP A 110 -3.06 -5.05 6.92
C TRP A 110 -3.25 -6.08 5.82
N GLU A 111 -4.26 -6.93 5.95
CA GLU A 111 -4.67 -7.82 4.88
C GLU A 111 -6.15 -8.19 4.96
N LYS A 112 -6.70 -8.54 3.80
CA LYS A 112 -8.04 -9.10 3.68
C LYS A 112 -8.11 -10.11 2.56
N ASN A 113 -8.57 -11.31 2.90
CA ASN A 113 -9.05 -12.29 1.94
C ASN A 113 -10.51 -12.00 1.58
N GLY A 114 -10.82 -12.03 0.29
CA GLY A 114 -12.15 -11.82 -0.24
C GLY A 114 -12.56 -10.35 -0.33
N PHE A 115 -13.80 -10.15 -0.78
CA PHE A 115 -14.37 -8.83 -1.00
C PHE A 115 -14.95 -8.25 0.30
N LEU A 116 -14.69 -6.96 0.57
CA LEU A 116 -15.42 -6.13 1.52
C LEU A 116 -16.21 -5.08 0.76
N MET A 117 -17.25 -4.53 1.40
CA MET A 117 -17.94 -3.38 0.84
C MET A 117 -16.99 -2.18 0.70
N PRO A 118 -17.14 -1.37 -0.35
CA PRO A 118 -16.20 -0.28 -0.63
C PRO A 118 -16.05 0.71 0.53
N GLU A 119 -17.13 1.01 1.24
CA GLU A 119 -17.16 1.92 2.37
C GLU A 119 -16.26 1.42 3.51
N SER A 120 -16.29 0.11 3.80
CA SER A 120 -15.42 -0.51 4.81
C SER A 120 -13.94 -0.43 4.41
N TYR A 121 -13.61 -0.65 3.13
CA TYR A 121 -12.23 -0.46 2.66
C TYR A 121 -11.75 0.96 2.87
N ILE A 122 -12.56 1.94 2.47
CA ILE A 122 -12.22 3.36 2.59
C ILE A 122 -12.03 3.75 4.07
N GLU A 123 -12.91 3.30 4.95
CA GLU A 123 -12.83 3.57 6.39
C GLU A 123 -11.55 3.00 7.01
N ILE A 124 -11.18 1.76 6.64
CA ILE A 124 -9.96 1.11 7.12
C ILE A 124 -8.72 1.84 6.58
N LEU A 125 -8.65 2.08 5.28
CA LEU A 125 -7.46 2.67 4.65
C LEU A 125 -7.23 4.12 5.09
N LYS A 126 -8.28 4.87 5.46
CA LYS A 126 -8.15 6.22 6.06
C LYS A 126 -7.47 6.22 7.42
N GLN A 127 -7.49 5.10 8.15
CA GLN A 127 -6.87 4.99 9.46
C GLN A 127 -5.37 4.66 9.39
N ILE A 128 -4.85 4.34 8.20
CA ILE A 128 -3.45 4.04 7.97
C ILE A 128 -2.70 5.35 7.70
N PRO A 129 -1.56 5.62 8.38
CA PRO A 129 -0.78 6.81 8.11
C PRO A 129 -0.26 6.81 6.66
N PRO A 130 -0.33 7.94 5.93
CA PRO A 130 0.06 8.01 4.53
C PRO A 130 1.59 7.96 4.32
N SER A 131 2.37 8.13 5.39
CA SER A 131 3.84 8.07 5.38
C SER A 131 4.34 7.33 6.60
N LEU A 132 5.49 6.66 6.46
CA LEU A 132 6.16 5.97 7.55
C LEU A 132 7.28 6.80 8.21
N ASN A 133 7.35 8.09 7.94
CA ASN A 133 8.38 9.01 8.45
C ASN A 133 9.82 8.52 8.18
N GLY A 134 10.07 8.03 6.96
CA GLY A 134 11.36 7.56 6.47
C GLY A 134 11.71 6.12 6.85
N LEU A 135 10.79 5.40 7.51
CA LEU A 135 11.04 4.03 7.97
C LEU A 135 11.25 3.06 6.81
N ASN A 136 10.56 3.25 5.67
CA ASN A 136 10.76 2.40 4.48
C ASN A 136 12.22 2.36 4.05
N LYS A 137 12.87 3.54 3.97
CA LYS A 137 14.27 3.62 3.61
C LYS A 137 15.14 2.89 4.63
N LYS A 138 14.93 3.14 5.93
CA LYS A 138 15.68 2.49 7.01
C LYS A 138 15.58 0.97 6.98
N MET A 139 14.37 0.43 6.80
CA MET A 139 14.15 -1.02 6.75
C MET A 139 14.88 -1.66 5.57
N VAL A 140 14.87 -1.01 4.40
CA VAL A 140 15.50 -1.58 3.20
C VAL A 140 17.01 -1.40 3.20
N THR A 141 17.55 -0.26 3.64
CA THR A 141 19.00 -0.03 3.68
C THR A 141 19.70 -0.95 4.67
N ASN A 142 19.03 -1.31 5.76
CA ASN A 142 19.61 -2.11 6.82
C ASN A 142 19.24 -3.60 6.71
N ALA A 143 18.60 -4.00 5.60
CA ALA A 143 18.20 -5.37 5.38
C ALA A 143 19.44 -6.29 5.33
N GLY A 144 19.48 -7.29 6.20
CA GLY A 144 20.59 -8.25 6.30
C GLY A 144 21.75 -7.80 7.21
N GLU A 145 21.67 -6.64 7.86
CA GLU A 145 22.66 -6.25 8.86
C GLU A 145 22.53 -7.10 10.14
N GLU A 146 23.64 -7.64 10.62
CA GLU A 146 23.70 -8.39 11.88
C GLU A 146 23.80 -7.48 13.12
N ASN A 147 24.04 -6.19 12.93
CA ASN A 147 24.14 -5.22 14.03
C ASN A 147 22.77 -5.03 14.71
N PRO A 148 22.66 -5.18 16.05
CA PRO A 148 21.41 -4.94 16.77
C PRO A 148 20.89 -3.50 16.65
N ASN A 149 21.75 -2.51 16.43
CA ASN A 149 21.31 -1.11 16.39
C ASN A 149 20.30 -0.83 15.27
N SER A 150 20.43 -1.47 14.11
CA SER A 150 19.51 -1.25 12.99
C SER A 150 18.10 -1.77 13.31
N SER A 151 17.98 -2.97 13.86
CA SER A 151 16.71 -3.52 14.34
C SER A 151 16.11 -2.64 15.44
N PHE A 152 16.93 -2.12 16.37
CA PHE A 152 16.47 -1.22 17.43
C PHE A 152 15.88 0.08 16.86
N GLU A 153 16.57 0.72 15.91
CA GLU A 153 16.09 1.95 15.28
C GLU A 153 14.78 1.74 14.51
N ILE A 154 14.64 0.61 13.82
CA ILE A 154 13.41 0.26 13.10
C ILE A 154 12.27 0.04 14.09
N GLY A 155 12.50 -0.72 15.17
CA GLY A 155 11.52 -0.94 16.23
C GLY A 155 11.04 0.39 16.85
N MET A 156 11.98 1.27 17.19
CA MET A 156 11.66 2.62 17.68
C MET A 156 10.87 3.47 16.67
N GLY A 157 11.12 3.30 15.37
CA GLY A 157 10.32 3.92 14.30
C GLY A 157 8.86 3.49 14.33
N PHE A 158 8.61 2.18 14.41
CA PHE A 158 7.25 1.64 14.55
C PHE A 158 6.58 2.06 15.87
N GLN A 159 7.34 2.14 16.98
CA GLN A 159 6.81 2.64 18.24
C GLN A 159 6.32 4.08 18.13
N LYS A 160 7.06 4.95 17.43
CA LYS A 160 6.64 6.35 17.17
C LYS A 160 5.39 6.40 16.30
N LEU A 161 5.32 5.60 15.24
CA LEU A 161 4.12 5.49 14.40
C LEU A 161 2.91 5.05 15.22
N ALA A 162 3.08 4.07 16.11
CA ALA A 162 2.02 3.61 16.99
C ALA A 162 1.46 4.72 17.88
N ILE A 163 2.32 5.51 18.52
CA ILE A 163 1.91 6.63 19.38
C ILE A 163 1.10 7.67 18.60
N SER A 164 1.46 7.92 17.34
CA SER A 164 0.77 8.89 16.48
C SER A 164 -0.52 8.36 15.83
N THR A 165 -0.74 7.04 15.84
CA THR A 165 -1.85 6.37 15.13
C THR A 165 -2.94 5.97 16.13
N LYS A 166 -4.04 6.73 16.19
CA LYS A 166 -5.12 6.58 17.18
C LYS A 166 -6.16 5.50 16.83
N SER A 167 -5.74 4.39 16.23
CA SER A 167 -6.61 3.30 15.73
C SER A 167 -6.01 1.92 16.03
N ASP A 168 -6.69 0.85 15.63
CA ASP A 168 -6.18 -0.53 15.74
C ASP A 168 -4.82 -0.72 15.03
N PHE A 169 -4.49 0.14 14.06
CA PHE A 169 -3.18 0.17 13.42
C PHE A 169 -2.05 0.56 14.39
N GLY A 170 -2.34 1.32 15.45
CA GLY A 170 -1.38 1.60 16.51
C GLY A 170 -0.90 0.30 17.18
N MET A 171 -1.82 -0.59 17.53
CA MET A 171 -1.47 -1.92 18.08
C MET A 171 -0.72 -2.77 17.08
N LYS A 172 -1.08 -2.69 15.80
CA LYS A 172 -0.35 -3.39 14.74
C LYS A 172 1.11 -2.93 14.67
N PHE A 173 1.37 -1.62 14.71
CA PHE A 173 2.73 -1.08 14.73
C PHE A 173 3.49 -1.45 16.00
N ILE A 174 2.83 -1.52 17.17
CA ILE A 174 3.45 -2.05 18.40
C ILE A 174 3.89 -3.49 18.22
N ASN A 175 3.07 -4.34 17.60
CA ASN A 175 3.41 -5.74 17.37
C ASN A 175 4.62 -5.90 16.44
N ILE A 176 4.72 -5.07 15.40
CA ILE A 176 5.90 -5.03 14.52
C ILE A 176 7.12 -4.47 15.27
N SER A 177 6.96 -3.40 16.04
CA SER A 177 8.03 -2.86 16.92
C SER A 177 8.62 -3.96 17.82
N ASN A 178 7.75 -4.75 18.46
CA ASN A 178 8.15 -5.84 19.33
C ASN A 178 8.88 -6.99 18.60
N SER A 179 8.59 -7.28 17.32
CA SER A 179 9.35 -8.29 16.58
C SER A 179 10.79 -7.84 16.33
N TYR A 180 10.99 -6.55 16.01
CA TYR A 180 12.32 -5.98 15.86
C TYR A 180 13.09 -5.95 17.18
N PHE A 181 12.46 -5.64 18.31
CA PHE A 181 13.14 -5.72 19.62
C PHE A 181 13.55 -7.14 20.00
N LYS A 182 12.74 -8.15 19.68
CA LYS A 182 13.15 -9.56 19.84
C LYS A 182 14.36 -9.90 18.95
N GLU A 183 14.43 -9.33 17.75
CA GLU A 183 15.60 -9.49 16.88
C GLU A 183 16.86 -8.85 17.50
N VAL A 184 16.73 -7.68 18.12
CA VAL A 184 17.81 -7.02 18.88
C VAL A 184 18.34 -7.95 19.98
N GLU A 185 17.46 -8.51 20.81
CA GLU A 185 17.83 -9.44 21.87
C GLU A 185 18.59 -10.65 21.31
N LYS A 186 18.09 -11.22 20.21
CA LYS A 186 18.75 -12.36 19.53
C LYS A 186 20.15 -12.00 19.01
N LYS A 187 20.29 -10.85 18.36
CA LYS A 187 21.58 -10.37 17.81
C LYS A 187 22.58 -10.07 18.92
N LEU A 188 22.13 -9.46 20.03
CA LEU A 188 22.99 -9.21 21.20
C LEU A 188 23.49 -10.51 21.84
N MET A 189 22.64 -11.55 21.94
CA MET A 189 23.09 -12.83 22.46
C MET A 189 24.22 -13.43 21.62
N ILE A 190 24.14 -13.35 20.28
CA ILE A 190 25.19 -13.86 19.38
C ILE A 190 26.53 -13.14 19.60
N LEU A 191 26.51 -11.85 19.94
CA LEU A 191 27.75 -11.07 20.16
C LEU A 191 28.46 -11.38 21.48
N ILE A 192 27.77 -12.03 22.43
CA ILE A 192 28.28 -12.33 23.77
C ILE A 192 28.88 -13.75 23.86
N TYR A 193 28.66 -14.59 22.83
CA TYR A 193 29.22 -15.94 22.71
C TYR A 193 30.24 -16.02 21.58
#